data_AF-A0A9R1CG77-F1
#
_entry.id   AF-A0A9R1CG77-F1
#
_cell.length_a   1.000
_cell.length_b   1.000
_cell.length_c   1.000
_cell.angle_alpha   90.00
_cell.angle_beta   90.00
_cell.angle_gamma   90.00
#
_symmetry.space_group_name_H-M   'P 1'
#
loop_
_entity.id
_entity.type
_entity.pdbx_description
1 polymer ?
#
loop_
_entity_poly.entity_id
_entity_poly.type
_entity_poly.pdbx_seq_one_letter_code
_entity_poly.pdbx_strand_id
1 'polypeptide(L)'
;MSRSPSPTLSDSALLDSLEDSFDYTAHREARMEALSRQIKQVKDLRESEYGRVVEFNEEKALIERMAKEKYCILHFIHPNFKRCDIMDRHLSQLAPKHKHTLFLRANVDNVPFLVTKMAVKVLPCVMSYVDGRAVDRLIGFEELGQTDNFATKALEFRLSQTGVLPTDLTLATNVSAALVTQKKQGSRSNSEAEDSEEERGRRRGKSGIRSGFKTKSGDESDDDW
;
A
#
# COMPACT_ATOMS: atom_id res chain seq x y z
N MET A 1 74.79 21.93 16.96
CA MET A 1 73.84 20.93 17.52
C MET A 1 73.24 20.17 16.36
N SER A 2 73.45 18.86 16.28
CA SER A 2 72.87 18.00 15.24
C SER A 2 71.42 17.64 15.60
N ARG A 3 70.45 18.07 14.78
CA ARG A 3 69.11 17.46 14.81
C ARG A 3 69.22 16.03 14.28
N SER A 4 68.74 15.06 15.04
CA SER A 4 68.46 13.72 14.51
C SER A 4 67.33 13.81 13.46
N PRO A 5 67.36 12.97 12.41
CA PRO A 5 66.22 12.86 11.51
C PRO A 5 65.02 12.30 12.28
N SER A 6 63.87 12.95 12.18
CA SER A 6 62.60 12.38 12.63
C SER A 6 62.32 11.11 11.82
N PRO A 7 61.92 9.98 12.44
CA PRO A 7 61.47 8.83 11.69
C PRO A 7 60.11 9.15 11.06
N THR A 8 60.15 9.67 9.83
CA THR A 8 58.99 9.64 8.95
C THR A 8 58.74 8.19 8.56
N LEU A 9 58.00 7.48 9.42
CA LEU A 9 57.22 6.32 8.98
C LEU A 9 56.49 6.77 7.71
N SER A 10 56.71 6.04 6.62
CA SER A 10 56.03 6.32 5.35
C SER A 10 54.53 6.31 5.61
N ASP A 11 53.77 7.16 4.91
CA ASP A 11 52.30 7.14 4.95
C ASP A 11 51.79 5.70 4.68
N SER A 12 52.46 5.02 3.73
CA SER A 12 52.27 3.60 3.42
C SER A 12 52.47 2.66 4.61
N ALA A 13 53.41 2.94 5.53
CA ALA A 13 53.71 2.09 6.69
C ALA A 13 52.75 2.36 7.87
N LEU A 14 52.19 3.58 7.95
CA LEU A 14 51.08 3.86 8.87
C LEU A 14 49.79 3.19 8.37
N LEU A 15 49.51 3.24 7.06
CA LEU A 15 48.40 2.53 6.42
C LEU A 15 48.49 1.00 6.61
N ASP A 16 49.65 0.41 6.34
CA ASP A 16 49.95 -1.02 6.57
C ASP A 16 49.61 -1.43 8.03
N SER A 17 50.06 -0.64 9.01
CA SER A 17 49.75 -0.87 10.43
C SER A 17 48.29 -0.64 10.84
N LEU A 18 47.50 0.09 10.02
CA LEU A 18 46.08 0.34 10.23
C LEU A 18 45.20 -0.76 9.61
N GLU A 19 45.66 -1.38 8.53
CA GLU A 19 44.95 -2.47 7.84
C GLU A 19 44.94 -3.76 8.69
N ASP A 20 46.02 -4.03 9.43
CA ASP A 20 46.15 -5.16 10.36
C ASP A 20 45.45 -4.94 11.73
N SER A 21 45.16 -3.69 12.13
CA SER A 21 44.78 -3.37 13.53
C SER A 21 43.29 -3.03 13.76
N PHE A 22 42.51 -2.76 12.71
CA PHE A 22 41.06 -2.55 12.82
C PHE A 22 40.31 -3.35 11.76
N ASP A 23 39.59 -4.39 12.20
CA ASP A 23 38.67 -5.15 11.35
C ASP A 23 37.42 -4.31 11.01
N TYR A 24 37.58 -3.41 10.03
CA TYR A 24 36.52 -2.59 9.45
C TYR A 24 35.42 -3.45 8.83
N THR A 25 35.75 -4.66 8.35
CA THR A 25 34.81 -5.64 7.81
C THR A 25 33.84 -6.14 8.87
N ALA A 26 34.32 -6.66 10.00
CA ALA A 26 33.47 -7.10 11.11
C ALA A 26 32.69 -5.94 11.74
N HIS A 27 33.28 -4.75 11.88
CA HIS A 27 32.56 -3.57 12.37
C HIS A 27 31.44 -3.13 11.42
N ARG A 28 31.64 -3.25 10.10
CA ARG A 28 30.61 -3.00 9.09
C ARG A 28 29.53 -4.07 9.12
N GLU A 29 29.90 -5.35 9.21
CA GLU A 29 28.97 -6.47 9.27
C GLU A 29 28.09 -6.42 10.52
N ALA A 30 28.68 -6.28 11.71
CA ALA A 30 27.95 -6.15 12.97
C ALA A 30 26.96 -4.97 12.96
N ARG A 31 27.34 -3.84 12.34
CA ARG A 31 26.46 -2.67 12.19
C ARG A 31 25.34 -2.90 11.18
N MET A 32 25.61 -3.58 10.06
CA MET A 32 24.58 -3.98 9.10
C MET A 32 23.61 -5.02 9.70
N GLU A 33 24.11 -5.96 10.49
CA GLU A 33 23.28 -6.98 11.13
C GLU A 33 22.40 -6.39 12.24
N ALA A 34 22.95 -5.49 13.08
CA ALA A 34 22.18 -4.76 14.08
C ALA A 34 21.02 -3.96 13.46
N LEU A 35 21.30 -3.24 12.36
CA LEU A 35 20.28 -2.51 11.61
C LEU A 35 19.25 -3.47 10.95
N SER A 36 19.70 -4.59 10.41
CA SER A 36 18.84 -5.63 9.82
C SER A 36 17.89 -6.24 10.87
N ARG A 37 18.40 -6.55 12.07
CA ARG A 37 17.61 -7.04 13.22
C ARG A 37 16.55 -6.01 13.65
N GLN A 38 16.92 -4.72 13.76
CA GLN A 38 15.98 -3.64 14.08
C GLN A 38 14.88 -3.47 13.01
N ILE A 39 15.25 -3.50 11.72
CA ILE A 39 14.29 -3.39 10.61
C ILE A 39 13.33 -4.58 10.60
N LYS A 40 13.81 -5.81 10.86
CA LYS A 40 12.95 -6.99 11.02
C LYS A 40 11.97 -6.80 12.18
N GLN A 41 12.45 -6.50 13.39
CA GLN A 41 11.58 -6.29 14.56
C GLN A 41 10.47 -5.25 14.30
N VAL A 42 10.78 -4.12 13.62
CA VAL A 42 9.77 -3.11 13.28
C VAL A 42 8.78 -3.59 12.21
N LYS A 43 9.20 -4.47 11.29
CA LYS A 43 8.29 -5.13 10.34
C LYS A 43 7.42 -6.17 11.05
N ASP A 44 8.03 -7.10 11.77
CA ASP A 44 7.35 -8.21 12.47
C ASP A 44 6.27 -7.69 13.44
N LEU A 45 6.55 -6.58 14.16
CA LEU A 45 5.57 -5.91 15.01
C LEU A 45 4.37 -5.35 14.22
N ARG A 46 4.61 -4.67 13.10
CA ARG A 46 3.56 -4.15 12.22
C ARG A 46 2.76 -5.29 11.58
N GLU A 47 3.45 -6.28 11.03
CA GLU A 47 2.87 -7.49 10.42
C GLU A 47 2.04 -8.31 11.42
N SER A 48 2.30 -8.18 12.72
CA SER A 48 1.41 -8.74 13.76
C SER A 48 0.07 -8.01 13.88
N GLU A 49 0.03 -6.68 13.68
CA GLU A 49 -1.18 -5.86 13.86
C GLU A 49 -2.16 -6.00 12.69
N TYR A 50 -1.67 -6.21 11.47
CA TYR A 50 -2.51 -6.61 10.34
C TYR A 50 -3.04 -8.04 10.53
N GLY A 51 -4.21 -8.35 9.97
CA GLY A 51 -4.81 -9.67 10.11
C GLY A 51 -5.68 -9.85 11.36
N ARG A 52 -5.65 -8.91 12.31
CA ARG A 52 -6.49 -8.89 13.53
C ARG A 52 -7.21 -7.54 13.67
N VAL A 53 -8.27 -7.51 14.48
CA VAL A 53 -8.85 -6.24 14.96
C VAL A 53 -8.05 -5.79 16.19
N VAL A 54 -7.53 -4.56 16.18
CA VAL A 54 -6.73 -3.99 17.28
C VAL A 54 -7.57 -2.96 18.05
N GLU A 55 -7.59 -3.09 19.37
CA GLU A 55 -8.33 -2.20 20.27
C GLU A 55 -7.47 -1.04 20.75
N PHE A 56 -8.00 0.19 20.68
CA PHE A 56 -7.34 1.40 21.15
C PHE A 56 -8.14 2.10 22.25
N ASN A 57 -7.51 2.28 23.41
CA ASN A 57 -8.04 3.03 24.54
C ASN A 57 -7.49 4.47 24.62
N GLU A 58 -6.39 4.76 23.94
CA GLU A 58 -5.80 6.11 23.89
C GLU A 58 -6.14 6.81 22.56
N GLU A 59 -6.93 7.87 22.65
CA GLU A 59 -7.38 8.67 21.51
C GLU A 59 -6.22 9.27 20.68
N LYS A 60 -5.15 9.72 21.36
CA LYS A 60 -3.94 10.26 20.69
C LYS A 60 -3.24 9.18 19.87
N ALA A 61 -3.01 8.01 20.47
CA ALA A 61 -2.38 6.88 19.80
C ALA A 61 -3.23 6.38 18.61
N LEU A 62 -4.55 6.35 18.76
CA LEU A 62 -5.49 6.01 17.68
C LEU A 62 -5.36 6.99 16.49
N ILE A 63 -5.42 8.30 16.75
CA ILE A 63 -5.27 9.32 15.70
C ILE A 63 -3.90 9.22 15.02
N GLU A 64 -2.83 9.00 15.79
CA GLU A 64 -1.49 8.77 15.22
C GLU A 64 -1.40 7.50 14.37
N ARG A 65 -2.02 6.38 14.76
CA ARG A 65 -2.01 5.15 13.95
C ARG A 65 -2.82 5.32 12.67
N MET A 66 -4.00 5.95 12.73
CA MET A 66 -4.80 6.27 11.53
C MET A 66 -4.05 7.21 10.56
N ALA A 67 -3.28 8.17 11.06
CA ALA A 67 -2.51 9.10 10.23
C ALA A 67 -1.22 8.51 9.64
N LYS A 68 -0.68 7.44 10.25
CA LYS A 68 0.52 6.72 9.78
C LYS A 68 0.19 5.64 8.74
N GLU A 69 -1.07 5.26 8.59
CA GLU A 69 -1.50 4.09 7.83
C GLU A 69 -2.19 4.46 6.51
N LYS A 70 -1.95 3.66 5.45
CA LYS A 70 -2.58 3.95 4.14
C LYS A 70 -4.04 3.54 4.08
N TYR A 71 -4.40 2.37 4.60
CA TYR A 71 -5.76 1.84 4.55
C TYR A 71 -6.17 1.44 5.97
N CYS A 72 -7.16 2.13 6.53
CA CYS A 72 -7.58 1.93 7.91
C CYS A 72 -9.11 1.95 8.04
N ILE A 73 -9.65 0.98 8.78
CA ILE A 73 -11.07 0.90 9.14
C ILE A 73 -11.16 1.10 10.65
N LEU A 74 -11.94 2.08 11.11
CA LEU A 74 -12.21 2.31 12.53
C LEU A 74 -13.67 1.99 12.85
N HIS A 75 -13.88 1.04 13.76
CA HIS A 75 -15.17 0.69 14.35
C HIS A 75 -15.33 1.37 15.72
N PHE A 76 -16.33 2.24 15.84
CA PHE A 76 -16.75 2.79 17.13
C PHE A 76 -17.69 1.78 17.82
N ILE A 77 -17.28 1.29 18.98
CA ILE A 77 -18.06 0.35 19.80
C ILE A 77 -18.56 1.02 21.08
N HIS A 78 -19.56 0.40 21.72
CA HIS A 78 -19.99 0.70 23.08
C HIS A 78 -20.60 -0.59 23.67
N PRO A 79 -20.19 -1.06 24.85
CA PRO A 79 -20.51 -2.41 25.36
C PRO A 79 -22.01 -2.69 25.51
N ASN A 80 -22.83 -1.68 25.81
CA ASN A 80 -24.29 -1.87 25.96
C ASN A 80 -25.03 -2.15 24.62
N PHE A 81 -24.38 -2.06 23.45
CA PHE A 81 -25.04 -2.17 22.14
C PHE A 81 -24.70 -3.48 21.42
N LYS A 82 -25.60 -4.47 21.50
CA LYS A 82 -25.46 -5.80 20.84
C LYS A 82 -25.13 -5.74 19.33
N ARG A 83 -25.51 -4.67 18.65
CA ARG A 83 -25.18 -4.45 17.23
C ARG A 83 -23.69 -4.18 16.98
N CYS A 84 -22.98 -3.64 17.96
CA CYS A 84 -21.52 -3.54 17.93
C CYS A 84 -20.88 -4.94 17.94
N ASP A 85 -21.34 -5.85 18.80
CA ASP A 85 -20.84 -7.23 18.86
C ASP A 85 -21.08 -8.00 17.56
N ILE A 86 -22.19 -7.74 16.87
CA ILE A 86 -22.46 -8.28 15.54
C ILE A 86 -21.40 -7.77 14.55
N MET A 87 -21.21 -6.45 14.45
CA MET A 87 -20.24 -5.84 13.54
C MET A 87 -18.79 -6.27 13.84
N ASP A 88 -18.40 -6.35 15.12
CA ASP A 88 -17.05 -6.76 15.55
C ASP A 88 -16.73 -8.22 15.15
N ARG A 89 -17.71 -9.13 15.23
CA ARG A 89 -17.58 -10.50 14.69
C ARG A 89 -17.36 -10.52 13.18
N HIS A 90 -18.07 -9.70 12.41
CA HIS A 90 -17.89 -9.64 10.96
C HIS A 90 -16.53 -9.02 10.58
N LEU A 91 -16.10 -7.94 11.24
CA LEU A 91 -14.79 -7.33 11.04
C LEU A 91 -13.65 -8.29 11.43
N SER A 92 -13.81 -9.06 12.51
CA SER A 92 -12.86 -10.12 12.92
C SER A 92 -12.73 -11.26 11.89
N GLN A 93 -13.76 -11.51 11.09
CA GLN A 93 -13.69 -12.46 9.95
C GLN A 93 -13.09 -11.84 8.67
N LEU A 94 -13.01 -10.52 8.58
CA LEU A 94 -12.45 -9.80 7.42
C LEU A 94 -10.97 -9.47 7.60
N ALA A 95 -10.56 -9.08 8.80
CA ALA A 95 -9.17 -8.75 9.13
C ALA A 95 -8.15 -9.79 8.61
N PRO A 96 -8.27 -11.11 8.88
CA PRO A 96 -7.27 -12.10 8.43
C PRO A 96 -7.18 -12.29 6.91
N LYS A 97 -8.21 -11.88 6.15
CA LYS A 97 -8.20 -11.87 4.69
C LYS A 97 -7.48 -10.62 4.16
N HIS A 98 -7.82 -9.46 4.72
CA HIS A 98 -7.43 -8.13 4.20
C HIS A 98 -6.22 -7.59 4.94
N LYS A 99 -5.08 -8.30 4.86
CA LYS A 99 -3.82 -7.95 5.53
C LYS A 99 -3.19 -6.64 5.07
N HIS A 100 -3.69 -6.03 3.99
CA HIS A 100 -3.29 -4.71 3.51
C HIS A 100 -4.09 -3.55 4.12
N THR A 101 -5.03 -3.84 5.03
CA THR A 101 -5.89 -2.86 5.70
C THR A 101 -5.82 -3.07 7.21
N LEU A 102 -5.64 -1.99 7.97
CA LEU A 102 -5.62 -2.01 9.43
C LEU A 102 -7.06 -1.94 9.99
N PHE A 103 -7.45 -2.91 10.80
CA PHE A 103 -8.77 -2.97 11.43
C PHE A 103 -8.66 -2.52 12.89
N LEU A 104 -9.26 -1.38 13.21
CA LEU A 104 -9.22 -0.76 14.54
C LEU A 104 -10.60 -0.75 15.18
N ARG A 105 -10.65 -0.92 16.50
CA ARG A 105 -11.84 -0.64 17.30
C ARG A 105 -11.51 0.26 18.48
N ALA A 106 -12.45 1.12 18.87
CA ALA A 106 -12.33 1.99 20.03
C ALA A 106 -13.69 2.16 20.70
N ASN A 107 -13.72 2.07 22.04
CA ASN A 107 -14.93 2.39 22.80
C ASN A 107 -15.17 3.90 22.76
N VAL A 108 -16.41 4.34 22.45
CA VAL A 108 -16.78 5.77 22.37
C VAL A 108 -16.49 6.53 23.66
N ASP A 109 -16.58 5.88 24.83
CA ASP A 109 -16.26 6.45 26.14
C ASP A 109 -14.79 6.87 26.25
N ASN A 110 -13.89 6.16 25.54
CA ASN A 110 -12.44 6.36 25.56
C ASN A 110 -11.96 7.36 24.48
N VAL A 111 -12.80 7.66 23.46
CA VAL A 111 -12.46 8.57 22.34
C VAL A 111 -13.52 9.67 22.09
N PRO A 112 -13.91 10.44 23.13
CA PRO A 112 -15.04 11.37 23.06
C PRO A 112 -14.82 12.57 22.13
N PHE A 113 -13.57 13.03 21.94
CA PHE A 113 -13.28 14.12 21.01
C PHE A 113 -13.37 13.65 19.56
N LEU A 114 -12.95 12.41 19.25
CA LEU A 114 -13.10 11.82 17.92
C LEU A 114 -14.58 11.55 17.60
N VAL A 115 -15.35 11.02 18.55
CA VAL A 115 -16.82 10.85 18.45
C VAL A 115 -17.50 12.19 18.17
N THR A 116 -17.12 13.24 18.90
CA THR A 116 -17.67 14.61 18.72
C THR A 116 -17.25 15.21 17.37
N LYS A 117 -15.96 15.16 17.02
CA LYS A 117 -15.39 15.71 15.79
C LYS A 117 -15.91 15.02 14.53
N MET A 118 -16.17 13.72 14.61
CA MET A 118 -16.82 12.95 13.53
C MET A 118 -18.35 13.01 13.59
N ALA A 119 -18.95 13.61 14.64
CA ALA A 119 -20.39 13.64 14.87
C ALA A 119 -21.05 12.25 14.79
N VAL A 120 -20.48 11.25 15.50
CA VAL A 120 -21.06 9.91 15.60
C VAL A 120 -22.25 9.94 16.55
N LYS A 121 -23.46 9.73 16.02
CA LYS A 121 -24.74 9.79 16.78
C LYS A 121 -25.44 8.43 16.95
N VAL A 122 -25.04 7.43 16.17
CA VAL A 122 -25.68 6.11 16.08
C VAL A 122 -24.57 5.06 16.05
N LEU A 123 -24.79 3.92 16.72
CA LEU A 123 -23.85 2.81 16.81
C LEU A 123 -24.49 1.49 16.33
N PRO A 124 -23.73 0.56 15.72
CA PRO A 124 -22.30 0.68 15.37
C PRO A 124 -22.06 1.75 14.29
N CYS A 125 -20.85 2.31 14.28
CA CYS A 125 -20.39 3.22 13.25
C CYS A 125 -19.02 2.76 12.77
N VAL A 126 -18.88 2.52 11.47
CA VAL A 126 -17.62 2.09 10.84
C VAL A 126 -17.17 3.17 9.88
N MET A 127 -15.96 3.69 10.08
CA MET A 127 -15.37 4.73 9.25
C MET A 127 -14.16 4.21 8.47
N SER A 128 -14.17 4.44 7.16
CA SER A 128 -13.15 3.99 6.22
C SER A 128 -12.21 5.15 5.88
N TYR A 129 -10.91 4.96 6.11
CA TYR A 129 -9.87 5.95 5.87
C TYR A 129 -8.87 5.46 4.81
N VAL A 130 -8.53 6.34 3.87
CA VAL A 130 -7.49 6.12 2.84
C VAL A 130 -6.54 7.31 2.84
N ASP A 131 -5.23 7.06 2.89
CA ASP A 131 -4.16 8.06 2.97
C ASP A 131 -4.46 9.16 4.04
N GLY A 132 -4.88 8.72 5.23
CA GLY A 132 -5.24 9.58 6.37
C GLY A 132 -6.55 10.38 6.23
N ARG A 133 -7.29 10.24 5.13
CA ARG A 133 -8.58 10.94 4.88
C ARG A 133 -9.75 10.00 5.08
N ALA A 134 -10.82 10.45 5.74
CA ALA A 134 -12.08 9.72 5.76
C ALA A 134 -12.70 9.73 4.36
N VAL A 135 -12.93 8.54 3.79
CA VAL A 135 -13.53 8.34 2.46
C VAL A 135 -15.01 8.00 2.59
N ASP A 136 -15.37 7.19 3.59
CA ASP A 136 -16.73 6.67 3.75
C ASP A 136 -17.09 6.40 5.23
N ARG A 137 -18.38 6.28 5.50
CA ARG A 137 -18.95 5.97 6.81
C ARG A 137 -20.20 5.11 6.67
N LEU A 138 -20.11 3.88 7.14
CA LEU A 138 -21.25 2.98 7.29
C LEU A 138 -21.85 3.16 8.69
N ILE A 139 -23.15 3.49 8.76
CA ILE A 139 -23.90 3.71 10.00
C ILE A 139 -24.90 2.57 10.20
N GLY A 140 -24.87 1.95 11.39
CA GLY A 140 -25.75 0.84 11.74
C GLY A 140 -25.65 -0.31 10.74
N PHE A 141 -26.81 -0.81 10.30
CA PHE A 141 -26.93 -1.84 9.26
C PHE A 141 -27.79 -1.35 8.08
N GLU A 142 -27.98 -0.04 7.91
CA GLU A 142 -28.94 0.52 6.94
C GLU A 142 -28.61 0.11 5.50
N GLU A 143 -27.34 0.24 5.12
CA GLU A 143 -26.80 -0.19 3.82
C GLU A 143 -26.63 -1.72 3.70
N LEU A 144 -26.84 -2.47 4.79
CA LEU A 144 -26.74 -3.93 4.87
C LEU A 144 -28.12 -4.60 4.95
N GLY A 145 -29.18 -3.87 4.57
CA GLY A 145 -30.56 -4.34 4.54
C GLY A 145 -31.30 -4.28 5.88
N GLN A 146 -30.81 -3.48 6.84
CA GLN A 146 -31.38 -3.26 8.18
C GLN A 146 -31.57 -4.52 9.06
N THR A 147 -31.02 -5.68 8.66
CA THR A 147 -31.09 -6.92 9.45
C THR A 147 -29.87 -7.10 10.35
N ASP A 148 -30.08 -7.66 11.53
CA ASP A 148 -29.02 -8.02 12.49
C ASP A 148 -28.24 -9.29 12.08
N ASN A 149 -28.53 -9.87 10.91
CA ASN A 149 -28.04 -11.19 10.48
C ASN A 149 -27.60 -11.19 9.01
N PHE A 150 -26.88 -10.14 8.59
CA PHE A 150 -26.34 -9.99 7.24
C PHE A 150 -25.13 -10.91 7.00
N ALA A 151 -24.85 -11.22 5.73
CA ALA A 151 -23.68 -12.02 5.37
C ALA A 151 -22.39 -11.18 5.43
N THR A 152 -21.30 -11.74 5.99
CA THR A 152 -19.98 -11.06 6.03
C THR A 152 -19.50 -10.57 4.65
N LYS A 153 -19.89 -11.27 3.57
CA LYS A 153 -19.61 -10.87 2.18
C LYS A 153 -20.30 -9.55 1.76
N ALA A 154 -21.44 -9.20 2.34
CA ALA A 154 -22.12 -7.93 2.04
C ALA A 154 -21.36 -6.73 2.62
N LEU A 155 -20.87 -6.86 3.85
CA LEU A 155 -19.95 -5.88 4.46
C LEU A 155 -18.62 -5.81 3.69
N GLU A 156 -18.06 -6.96 3.30
CA GLU A 156 -16.85 -7.05 2.47
C GLU A 156 -17.00 -6.29 1.14
N PHE A 157 -18.14 -6.46 0.46
CA PHE A 157 -18.46 -5.76 -0.78
C PHE A 157 -18.70 -4.26 -0.57
N ARG A 158 -19.48 -3.86 0.44
CA ARG A 158 -19.75 -2.45 0.73
C ARG A 158 -18.49 -1.69 1.15
N LEU A 159 -17.55 -2.35 1.82
CA LEU A 159 -16.23 -1.80 2.13
C LEU A 159 -15.31 -1.75 0.89
N SER A 160 -15.29 -2.77 0.03
CA SER A 160 -14.41 -2.76 -1.16
C SER A 160 -14.81 -1.70 -2.18
N GLN A 161 -16.10 -1.36 -2.28
CA GLN A 161 -16.60 -0.21 -3.06
C GLN A 161 -15.96 1.14 -2.66
N THR A 162 -15.44 1.29 -1.44
CA THR A 162 -14.79 2.52 -0.96
C THR A 162 -13.31 2.63 -1.34
N GLY A 163 -12.70 1.54 -1.82
CA GLY A 163 -11.25 1.43 -2.02
C GLY A 163 -10.43 1.21 -0.74
N VAL A 164 -11.04 1.11 0.45
CA VAL A 164 -10.32 0.82 1.71
C VAL A 164 -9.81 -0.62 1.80
N LEU A 165 -10.44 -1.55 1.07
CA LEU A 165 -9.98 -2.93 0.88
C LEU A 165 -9.35 -3.04 -0.52
N PRO A 166 -8.01 -2.95 -0.65
CA PRO A 166 -7.36 -3.08 -1.95
C PRO A 166 -7.53 -4.52 -2.46
N THR A 167 -8.20 -4.67 -3.60
CA THR A 167 -8.23 -5.95 -4.33
C THR A 167 -6.94 -6.06 -5.15
N ASP A 168 -6.17 -7.14 -4.96
CA ASP A 168 -4.72 -7.22 -5.25
C ASP A 168 -4.27 -6.98 -6.71
N LEU A 169 -5.19 -6.86 -7.66
CA LEU A 169 -4.86 -6.60 -9.07
C LEU A 169 -4.47 -5.14 -9.36
N THR A 170 -4.94 -4.17 -8.56
CA THR A 170 -4.76 -2.73 -8.89
C THR A 170 -3.42 -2.16 -8.47
N LEU A 171 -2.84 -2.64 -7.35
CA LEU A 171 -1.57 -2.13 -6.81
C LEU A 171 -0.36 -2.40 -7.74
N ALA A 172 -0.41 -3.47 -8.54
CA ALA A 172 0.66 -3.82 -9.49
C ALA A 172 0.84 -2.78 -10.62
N THR A 173 -0.26 -2.16 -11.08
CA THR A 173 -0.24 -1.28 -12.26
C THR A 173 0.58 0.00 -12.02
N ASN A 174 0.50 0.55 -10.82
CA ASN A 174 1.11 1.85 -10.48
C ASN A 174 2.62 1.76 -10.21
N VAL A 175 3.13 0.59 -9.79
CA VAL A 175 4.58 0.35 -9.61
C VAL A 175 5.27 0.13 -10.96
N SER A 176 4.59 -0.56 -11.88
CA SER A 176 5.12 -0.89 -13.21
C SER A 176 5.40 0.36 -14.05
N ALA A 177 4.51 1.36 -14.00
CA ALA A 177 4.64 2.60 -14.77
C ALA A 177 5.92 3.39 -14.43
N ALA A 178 6.32 3.43 -13.15
CA ALA A 178 7.49 4.18 -12.70
C ALA A 178 8.81 3.51 -13.15
N LEU A 179 8.89 2.18 -13.12
CA LEU A 179 10.11 1.42 -13.44
C LEU A 179 10.45 1.42 -14.94
N VAL A 180 9.45 1.40 -15.82
CA VAL A 180 9.64 1.27 -17.28
C VAL A 180 10.35 2.49 -17.89
N THR A 181 10.19 3.67 -17.31
CA THR A 181 10.67 4.94 -17.89
C THR A 181 12.19 5.15 -17.90
N GLN A 182 12.98 4.39 -17.13
CA GLN A 182 14.42 4.67 -16.98
C GLN A 182 15.36 3.91 -17.95
N LYS A 183 14.89 2.89 -18.69
CA LYS A 183 15.77 2.05 -19.52
C LYS A 183 15.92 2.51 -20.99
N LYS A 184 16.21 3.80 -21.25
CA LYS A 184 16.55 4.27 -22.61
C LYS A 184 17.51 5.47 -22.73
N GLN A 185 18.57 5.52 -21.93
CA GLN A 185 19.82 6.23 -22.26
C GLN A 185 21.01 5.43 -21.70
N GLY A 186 22.13 5.37 -22.43
CA GLY A 186 23.37 4.74 -21.94
C GLY A 186 23.85 3.46 -22.63
N SER A 187 23.92 3.42 -23.96
CA SER A 187 25.03 2.74 -24.65
C SER A 187 25.20 3.26 -26.08
N ARG A 188 26.39 3.76 -26.40
CA ARG A 188 26.88 4.09 -27.75
C ARG A 188 28.35 3.69 -27.81
N SER A 189 28.63 2.45 -28.17
CA SER A 189 29.96 1.97 -28.55
C SER A 189 30.07 2.00 -30.07
N ASN A 190 30.96 2.83 -30.62
CA ASN A 190 31.19 2.90 -32.06
C ASN A 190 32.20 1.82 -32.51
N SER A 191 31.91 1.16 -33.63
CA SER A 191 32.88 0.32 -34.36
C SER A 191 32.38 0.17 -35.80
N GLU A 192 32.97 0.93 -36.71
CA GLU A 192 32.65 0.92 -38.14
C GLU A 192 33.48 -0.15 -38.86
N ALA A 193 32.85 -0.85 -39.81
CA ALA A 193 33.49 -1.68 -40.83
C ALA A 193 32.53 -1.79 -42.03
N GLU A 194 33.01 -1.43 -43.22
CA GLU A 194 32.26 -1.49 -44.49
C GLU A 194 32.71 -2.71 -45.31
N ASP A 195 31.83 -3.33 -46.12
CA ASP A 195 31.89 -3.27 -47.61
C ASP A 195 30.75 -4.07 -48.32
N SER A 196 30.42 -3.63 -49.54
CA SER A 196 29.83 -4.33 -50.72
C SER A 196 28.54 -5.22 -50.64
N GLU A 197 27.47 -4.72 -51.29
CA GLU A 197 26.63 -5.29 -52.42
C GLU A 197 26.23 -6.81 -52.48
N GLU A 198 25.10 -7.30 -53.03
CA GLU A 198 23.95 -6.85 -53.89
C GLU A 198 22.73 -7.83 -53.61
N GLU A 199 21.44 -7.78 -54.04
CA GLU A 199 20.53 -6.85 -54.76
C GLU A 199 19.02 -7.30 -54.58
N ARG A 200 18.08 -6.73 -55.37
CA ARG A 200 16.73 -7.16 -55.84
C ARG A 200 15.78 -8.01 -54.95
N GLY A 201 14.64 -7.41 -54.54
CA GLY A 201 13.56 -8.09 -53.78
C GLY A 201 12.07 -7.63 -53.92
N ARG A 202 11.64 -7.03 -55.04
CA ARG A 202 10.23 -6.78 -55.49
C ARG A 202 9.02 -6.72 -54.48
N ARG A 203 8.54 -5.49 -54.21
CA ARG A 203 7.12 -4.95 -54.26
C ARG A 203 5.90 -5.64 -53.57
N ARG A 204 4.94 -4.77 -53.14
CA ARG A 204 3.51 -4.94 -52.69
C ARG A 204 3.34 -5.12 -51.17
N GLY A 205 2.37 -4.54 -50.43
CA GLY A 205 1.33 -3.49 -50.67
C GLY A 205 0.58 -3.21 -49.33
N LYS A 206 0.18 -1.97 -48.95
CA LYS A 206 -1.12 -1.29 -49.23
C LYS A 206 -2.35 -2.22 -49.12
N SER A 207 -3.44 -2.02 -48.35
CA SER A 207 -3.94 -0.99 -47.39
C SER A 207 -5.05 -1.63 -46.49
N GLY A 208 -5.67 -1.02 -45.46
CA GLY A 208 -5.51 0.33 -44.89
C GLY A 208 -6.82 1.08 -44.51
N ILE A 209 -7.84 0.41 -43.95
CA ILE A 209 -9.21 0.91 -43.62
C ILE A 209 -9.62 0.35 -42.23
N ARG A 210 -10.21 1.05 -41.23
CA ARG A 210 -10.72 2.43 -41.02
C ARG A 210 -12.20 2.76 -41.31
N SER A 211 -13.13 2.11 -40.61
CA SER A 211 -14.51 2.57 -40.32
C SER A 211 -15.11 1.71 -39.18
N GLY A 212 -16.16 2.10 -38.45
CA GLY A 212 -16.90 3.36 -38.45
C GLY A 212 -18.27 3.21 -37.76
N PHE A 213 -18.42 3.80 -36.57
CA PHE A 213 -19.65 3.88 -35.76
C PHE A 213 -20.87 4.43 -36.53
N LYS A 214 -22.07 3.82 -36.36
CA LYS A 214 -23.33 4.52 -36.02
C LYS A 214 -24.49 3.57 -35.65
N THR A 215 -25.32 3.99 -34.70
CA THR A 215 -26.62 3.40 -34.33
C THR A 215 -27.80 4.10 -35.04
N LYS A 216 -28.94 3.41 -35.19
CA LYS A 216 -30.25 4.08 -35.20
C LYS A 216 -31.37 3.15 -34.71
N SER A 217 -32.35 3.74 -34.05
CA SER A 217 -33.64 3.14 -33.69
C SER A 217 -34.61 3.12 -34.88
N GLY A 218 -35.60 2.24 -34.78
CA GLY A 218 -36.87 2.26 -35.49
C GLY A 218 -37.95 1.78 -34.52
N ASP A 219 -39.08 2.48 -34.50
CA ASP A 219 -40.27 2.21 -33.71
C ASP A 219 -41.47 2.18 -34.68
N GLU A 220 -42.66 1.85 -34.17
CA GLU A 220 -43.96 1.95 -34.84
C GLU A 220 -44.20 1.01 -36.06
N SER A 221 -45.20 0.14 -35.93
CA SER A 221 -46.00 -0.42 -37.02
C SER A 221 -47.32 -0.90 -36.43
N ASP A 222 -48.39 -0.14 -36.68
CA ASP A 222 -49.77 -0.51 -36.40
C ASP A 222 -50.32 -1.49 -37.47
N ASP A 223 -51.59 -1.88 -37.32
CA ASP A 223 -52.45 -2.60 -38.28
C ASP A 223 -52.04 -4.09 -38.53
N ASP A 224 -52.95 -5.05 -38.77
CA ASP A 224 -54.41 -5.04 -39.00
C ASP A 224 -55.04 -6.44 -38.69
N TRP A 225 -56.37 -6.51 -38.56
CA TRP A 225 -57.28 -7.70 -38.40
C TRP A 225 -57.22 -8.53 -37.09
#